data_AF-A0A2E6HVT9-F1
#
_entry.id   AF-A0A2E6HVT9-F1
#
_cell.length_a   1.000
_cell.length_b   1.000
_cell.length_c   1.000
_cell.angle_alpha   90.00
_cell.angle_beta   90.00
_cell.angle_gamma   90.00
#
_symmetry.space_group_name_H-M   'P 1'
#
loop_
_entity.id
_entity.type
_entity.pdbx_description
1 polymer ?
#
loop_
_entity_poly.entity_id
_entity_poly.type
_entity_poly.pdbx_seq_one_letter_code
_entity_poly.pdbx_strand_id
1 'polypeptide(L)'
;MRTALESACVDLSHVCNQAGIFSSITLITDRPMTIETDNWSRVEYTEPHQSFGDVLETYYKTTNPKLVENPLVYFGAGSAPLIQDVDITNLVSALNRAKQNICAANNIYSADYFGVNPGNIISMLDPRPVSDNEIPKRLSEENKTEVVELARSSRSQFNIDVTADLVTLFLTEAKGPRVRSFLQSHSQLFERAVQCQWAAAQHLINKESQVLVYGRTSSRIWKYLETESASKIRIIGEERGLGTAPPGYHPYSTLGDLIKSEGAEIFFTRTLPLMCDAAFIDLIPILAYLYPDTTQEDRHAAFLMDESAIGHSGLRTIIHGINSSPIPIAVGGHTLVGSGIELLNQRAWDSIDGIKPNPY
;
A
#
# COMPACT_ATOMS: atom_id res chain seq x y z
N MET A 1 1.14 -13.61 -3.16
CA MET A 1 0.34 -12.41 -2.91
C MET A 1 -0.98 -12.72 -2.20
N ARG A 2 -1.90 -13.49 -2.81
CA ARG A 2 -3.22 -13.80 -2.22
C ARG A 2 -3.18 -14.25 -0.75
N THR A 3 -2.40 -15.27 -0.43
CA THR A 3 -2.28 -15.77 0.95
C THR A 3 -1.77 -14.70 1.93
N ALA A 4 -0.95 -13.76 1.48
CA ALA A 4 -0.48 -12.65 2.30
C ALA A 4 -1.62 -11.64 2.59
N LEU A 5 -2.44 -11.34 1.58
CA LEU A 5 -3.64 -10.49 1.73
C LEU A 5 -4.66 -11.14 2.66
N GLU A 6 -4.92 -12.45 2.49
CA GLU A 6 -5.78 -13.19 3.40
C GLU A 6 -5.23 -13.15 4.84
N SER A 7 -3.92 -13.31 5.01
CA SER A 7 -3.27 -13.23 6.33
C SER A 7 -3.45 -11.85 6.98
N ALA A 8 -3.23 -10.78 6.21
CA ALA A 8 -3.43 -9.40 6.67
C ALA A 8 -4.89 -9.12 7.03
N CYS A 9 -5.83 -9.59 6.20
CA CYS A 9 -7.26 -9.46 6.44
C CYS A 9 -7.70 -10.15 7.73
N VAL A 10 -7.23 -11.37 7.99
CA VAL A 10 -7.57 -12.09 9.23
C VAL A 10 -6.92 -11.45 10.46
N ASP A 11 -5.65 -11.05 10.38
CA ASP A 11 -4.99 -10.31 11.47
C ASP A 11 -5.71 -8.98 11.79
N LEU A 12 -6.13 -8.25 10.76
CA LEU A 12 -6.95 -7.04 10.90
C LEU A 12 -8.30 -7.34 11.57
N SER A 13 -8.95 -8.43 11.17
CA SER A 13 -10.21 -8.87 11.81
C SER A 13 -10.03 -9.16 13.30
N HIS A 14 -8.86 -9.68 13.70
CA HIS A 14 -8.51 -9.93 15.09
C HIS A 14 -8.36 -8.61 15.87
N VAL A 15 -7.67 -7.61 15.31
CA VAL A 15 -7.56 -6.27 15.90
C VAL A 15 -8.95 -5.64 16.08
N CYS A 16 -9.81 -5.71 15.06
CA CYS A 16 -11.18 -5.23 15.15
C CYS A 16 -11.98 -5.95 16.25
N ASN A 17 -11.84 -7.27 16.37
CA ASN A 17 -12.50 -8.04 17.43
C ASN A 17 -11.98 -7.67 18.83
N GLN A 18 -10.67 -7.51 19.00
CA GLN A 18 -10.04 -7.11 20.26
C GLN A 18 -10.47 -5.71 20.73
N ALA A 19 -10.69 -4.79 19.79
CA ALA A 19 -11.22 -3.47 20.11
C ALA A 19 -12.59 -3.52 20.81
N GLY A 20 -13.38 -4.59 20.61
CA GLY A 20 -14.65 -4.81 21.32
C GLY A 20 -15.78 -3.84 20.93
N ILE A 21 -15.63 -3.13 19.81
CA ILE A 21 -16.55 -2.08 19.36
C ILE A 21 -17.54 -2.60 18.29
N PHE A 22 -17.15 -3.62 17.52
CA PHE A 22 -17.96 -4.13 16.42
C PHE A 22 -18.94 -5.20 16.87
N SER A 23 -20.21 -5.07 16.49
CA SER A 23 -21.25 -6.08 16.77
C SER A 23 -21.15 -7.31 15.86
N SER A 24 -20.48 -7.17 14.72
CA SER A 24 -20.31 -8.23 13.72
C SER A 24 -19.12 -7.92 12.81
N ILE A 25 -18.39 -8.95 12.39
CA ILE A 25 -17.29 -8.84 11.44
C ILE A 25 -17.54 -9.84 10.31
N THR A 26 -17.47 -9.37 9.07
CA THR A 26 -17.65 -10.19 7.87
C THR A 26 -16.45 -10.04 6.95
N LEU A 27 -15.88 -11.17 6.54
CA LEU A 27 -14.85 -11.26 5.50
C LEU A 27 -15.54 -11.65 4.19
N ILE A 28 -15.31 -10.89 3.13
CA ILE A 28 -15.95 -11.11 1.83
C ILE A 28 -14.88 -11.45 0.79
N THR A 29 -15.08 -12.54 0.05
CA THR A 29 -14.13 -13.05 -0.95
C THR A 29 -14.86 -13.77 -2.08
N ASP A 30 -14.30 -13.78 -3.29
CA ASP A 30 -14.87 -14.51 -4.43
C ASP A 30 -14.51 -16.01 -4.45
N ARG A 31 -13.64 -16.44 -3.53
CA ARG A 31 -13.07 -17.79 -3.48
C ARG A 31 -12.85 -18.28 -2.05
N PRO A 32 -12.86 -19.60 -1.81
CA PRO A 32 -12.52 -20.18 -0.51
C PRO A 32 -11.17 -19.67 0.00
N MET A 33 -11.14 -19.20 1.26
CA MET A 33 -9.92 -18.75 1.94
C MET A 33 -8.88 -19.88 1.97
N THR A 34 -7.61 -19.54 1.79
CA THR A 34 -6.48 -20.48 1.85
C THR A 34 -5.91 -20.66 3.26
N ILE A 35 -6.36 -19.82 4.19
CA ILE A 35 -5.98 -19.86 5.61
C ILE A 35 -7.22 -20.02 6.49
N GLU A 36 -7.00 -20.54 7.70
CA GLU A 36 -8.04 -20.64 8.72
C GLU A 36 -8.49 -19.25 9.19
N THR A 37 -9.81 -19.09 9.34
CA THR A 37 -10.45 -17.87 9.85
C THR A 37 -10.95 -18.11 11.27
N ASP A 38 -11.12 -17.04 12.02
CA ASP A 38 -11.56 -17.13 13.40
C ASP A 38 -13.10 -17.23 13.50
N ASN A 39 -13.60 -17.93 14.53
CA ASN A 39 -15.02 -18.25 14.69
C ASN A 39 -15.95 -17.05 14.97
N TRP A 40 -15.39 -15.89 15.32
CA TRP A 40 -16.14 -14.64 15.50
C TRP A 40 -16.36 -13.88 14.18
N SER A 41 -15.67 -14.25 13.12
CA SER A 41 -15.85 -13.67 11.79
C SER A 41 -16.75 -14.55 10.92
N ARG A 42 -17.66 -13.93 10.17
CA ARG A 42 -18.44 -14.60 9.13
C ARG A 42 -17.67 -14.50 7.81
N VAL A 43 -17.55 -15.60 7.07
CA VAL A 43 -17.04 -15.57 5.70
C VAL A 43 -18.21 -15.60 4.72
N GLU A 44 -18.29 -14.62 3.83
CA GLU A 44 -19.27 -14.56 2.75
C GLU A 44 -18.58 -14.67 1.39
N TYR A 45 -19.21 -15.41 0.48
CA TYR A 45 -18.70 -15.63 -0.86
C TYR A 45 -19.49 -14.82 -1.87
N THR A 46 -18.78 -14.14 -2.75
CA THR A 46 -19.33 -13.36 -3.86
C THR A 46 -18.97 -14.00 -5.19
N GLU A 47 -19.64 -13.57 -6.27
CA GLU A 47 -19.21 -13.97 -7.60
C GLU A 47 -17.87 -13.29 -7.96
N PRO A 48 -17.02 -13.93 -8.76
CA PRO A 48 -15.80 -13.30 -9.25
C PRO A 48 -16.08 -12.03 -10.05
N HIS A 49 -15.16 -11.06 -9.98
CA HIS A 49 -15.19 -9.84 -10.78
C HIS A 49 -16.41 -8.92 -10.57
N GLN A 50 -17.10 -9.03 -9.43
CA GLN A 50 -18.15 -8.08 -9.06
C GLN A 50 -17.59 -6.69 -8.76
N SER A 51 -18.38 -5.66 -9.07
CA SER A 51 -18.07 -4.29 -8.65
C SER A 51 -18.21 -4.15 -7.13
N PHE A 52 -17.58 -3.13 -6.56
CA PHE A 52 -17.71 -2.86 -5.13
C PHE A 52 -19.18 -2.64 -4.71
N GLY A 53 -19.95 -1.92 -5.53
CA GLY A 53 -21.37 -1.70 -5.30
C GLY A 53 -22.20 -3.00 -5.30
N ASP A 54 -21.88 -3.96 -6.17
CA ASP A 54 -22.58 -5.25 -6.22
C ASP A 54 -22.22 -6.14 -5.02
N VAL A 55 -20.96 -6.09 -4.57
CA VAL A 55 -20.52 -6.75 -3.33
C VAL A 55 -21.27 -6.18 -2.13
N LEU A 56 -21.37 -4.85 -2.01
CA LEU A 56 -22.12 -4.20 -0.93
C LEU A 56 -23.60 -4.51 -0.98
N GLU A 57 -24.23 -4.54 -2.15
CA GLU A 57 -25.64 -4.92 -2.28
C GLU A 57 -25.88 -6.35 -1.77
N THR A 58 -24.98 -7.27 -2.14
CA THR A 58 -25.02 -8.66 -1.66
C THR A 58 -24.90 -8.70 -0.14
N TYR A 59 -23.93 -7.98 0.43
CA TYR A 59 -23.76 -7.84 1.88
C TYR A 59 -25.02 -7.30 2.58
N TYR A 60 -25.67 -6.27 2.04
CA TYR A 60 -26.89 -5.72 2.65
C TYR A 60 -28.07 -6.71 2.58
N LYS A 61 -28.16 -7.55 1.54
CA LYS A 61 -29.20 -8.57 1.39
C LYS A 61 -29.01 -9.76 2.35
N THR A 62 -27.76 -10.13 2.66
CA THR A 62 -27.44 -11.28 3.51
C THR A 62 -27.21 -10.91 4.98
N THR A 63 -27.05 -9.63 5.27
CA THR A 63 -26.89 -9.10 6.63
C THR A 63 -28.24 -9.00 7.33
N ASN A 64 -28.25 -9.18 8.65
CA ASN A 64 -29.46 -8.98 9.46
C ASN A 64 -30.02 -7.57 9.19
N PRO A 65 -31.29 -7.44 8.75
CA PRO A 65 -31.87 -6.13 8.43
C PRO A 65 -31.77 -5.11 9.56
N LYS A 66 -31.71 -5.55 10.82
CA LYS A 66 -31.54 -4.69 12.00
C LYS A 66 -30.14 -4.07 12.12
N LEU A 67 -29.15 -4.56 11.35
CA LEU A 67 -27.77 -4.09 11.37
C LEU A 67 -27.43 -3.20 10.16
N VAL A 68 -28.28 -3.17 9.12
CA VAL A 68 -27.98 -2.47 7.85
C VAL A 68 -27.82 -0.95 8.03
N GLU A 69 -28.55 -0.36 8.98
CA GLU A 69 -28.45 1.08 9.28
C GLU A 69 -27.34 1.40 10.30
N ASN A 70 -26.82 0.41 11.03
CA ASN A 70 -25.73 0.64 11.98
C ASN A 70 -24.50 1.19 11.24
N PRO A 71 -23.63 1.97 11.92
CA PRO A 71 -22.37 2.41 11.32
C PRO A 71 -21.59 1.23 10.72
N LEU A 72 -21.16 1.40 9.48
CA LEU A 72 -20.41 0.39 8.73
C LEU A 72 -18.95 0.85 8.63
N VAL A 73 -18.02 -0.07 8.84
CA VAL A 73 -16.59 0.15 8.58
C VAL A 73 -16.12 -0.87 7.56
N TYR A 74 -15.43 -0.38 6.53
CA TYR A 74 -14.90 -1.16 5.42
C TYR A 74 -13.38 -1.03 5.38
N PHE A 75 -12.72 -2.16 5.09
CA PHE A 75 -11.29 -2.25 4.80
C PHE A 75 -11.09 -3.08 3.53
N GLY A 76 -10.28 -2.57 2.60
CA GLY A 76 -9.75 -3.39 1.51
C GLY A 76 -8.81 -4.48 2.03
N ALA A 77 -8.71 -5.61 1.32
CA ALA A 77 -8.00 -6.81 1.81
C ALA A 77 -6.50 -6.60 2.14
N GLY A 78 -5.84 -5.68 1.43
CA GLY A 78 -4.44 -5.31 1.68
C GLY A 78 -4.27 -4.03 2.50
N SER A 79 -5.37 -3.41 2.92
CA SER A 79 -5.34 -2.10 3.57
C SER A 79 -4.95 -2.19 5.03
N ALA A 80 -4.27 -1.15 5.51
CA ALA A 80 -4.10 -0.88 6.94
C ALA A 80 -3.53 -2.06 7.78
N PRO A 81 -2.54 -2.84 7.31
CA PRO A 81 -2.01 -4.01 8.03
C PRO A 81 -1.25 -3.63 9.31
N LEU A 82 -1.01 -2.34 9.55
CA LEU A 82 -0.29 -1.82 10.72
C LEU A 82 -1.21 -1.18 11.76
N ILE A 83 -2.52 -1.06 11.50
CA ILE A 83 -3.42 -0.35 12.42
C ILE A 83 -3.53 -1.05 13.77
N GLN A 84 -3.86 -0.25 14.77
CA GLN A 84 -4.03 -0.68 16.16
C GLN A 84 -5.38 -0.24 16.70
N ASP A 85 -5.72 -0.72 17.91
CA ASP A 85 -6.98 -0.41 18.61
C ASP A 85 -7.27 1.09 18.69
N VAL A 86 -6.23 1.92 18.85
CA VAL A 86 -6.37 3.38 18.89
C VAL A 86 -6.85 3.96 17.55
N ASP A 87 -6.43 3.40 16.42
CA ASP A 87 -6.85 3.85 15.09
C ASP A 87 -8.31 3.47 14.83
N ILE A 88 -8.70 2.25 15.23
CA ILE A 88 -10.09 1.79 15.19
C ILE A 88 -10.97 2.70 16.05
N THR A 89 -10.53 3.00 17.28
CA THR A 89 -11.25 3.87 18.20
C THR A 89 -11.39 5.28 17.63
N ASN A 90 -10.35 5.82 16.99
CA ASN A 90 -10.39 7.12 16.34
C ASN A 90 -11.37 7.16 15.16
N LEU A 91 -11.36 6.11 14.32
CA LEU A 91 -12.29 5.97 13.21
C LEU A 91 -13.73 5.96 13.71
N VAL A 92 -14.06 5.10 14.68
CA VAL A 92 -15.42 5.00 15.22
C VAL A 92 -15.83 6.27 15.96
N SER A 93 -14.90 6.88 16.70
CA SER A 93 -15.15 8.17 17.36
C SER A 93 -15.45 9.29 16.37
N ALA A 94 -14.87 9.26 15.17
CA ALA A 94 -15.23 10.21 14.11
C ALA A 94 -16.68 10.02 13.65
N LEU A 95 -17.13 8.77 13.47
CA LEU A 95 -18.50 8.45 13.07
C LEU A 95 -19.57 8.82 14.11
N ASN A 96 -19.20 8.84 15.39
CA ASN A 96 -20.12 9.17 16.50
C ASN A 96 -20.32 10.68 16.70
N ARG A 97 -19.57 11.54 16.02
CA ARG A 97 -19.67 13.01 16.16
C ARG A 97 -20.87 13.60 15.42
N ALA A 98 -21.60 12.80 14.68
CA ALA A 98 -22.45 13.29 13.60
C ALA A 98 -23.84 13.74 14.08
N LYS A 99 -24.24 14.93 13.64
CA LYS A 99 -25.64 15.38 13.62
C LYS A 99 -26.35 15.04 12.31
N GLN A 100 -25.60 14.51 11.34
CA GLN A 100 -25.97 14.25 9.94
C GLN A 100 -25.18 13.06 9.40
N ASN A 101 -25.40 12.69 8.15
CA ASN A 101 -24.61 11.68 7.43
C ASN A 101 -23.10 11.98 7.48
N ILE A 102 -22.28 10.99 7.85
CA ILE A 102 -20.83 11.14 7.97
C ILE A 102 -20.08 9.96 7.35
N CYS A 103 -18.91 10.26 6.78
CA CYS A 103 -17.91 9.30 6.34
C CYS A 103 -16.56 9.68 6.95
N ALA A 104 -15.86 8.72 7.56
CA ALA A 104 -14.49 8.90 8.03
C ALA A 104 -13.57 8.03 7.20
N ALA A 105 -12.57 8.61 6.52
CA ALA A 105 -11.74 7.88 5.55
C ALA A 105 -10.25 8.13 5.77
N ASN A 106 -9.41 7.16 5.39
CA ASN A 106 -7.95 7.31 5.42
C ASN A 106 -7.44 8.30 4.36
N ASN A 107 -8.22 8.54 3.31
CA ASN A 107 -7.97 9.54 2.27
C ASN A 107 -9.30 9.85 1.56
N ILE A 108 -9.64 11.14 1.42
CA ILE A 108 -10.89 11.56 0.79
C ILE A 108 -10.94 11.17 -0.70
N TYR A 109 -9.82 11.24 -1.40
CA TYR A 109 -9.77 11.11 -2.87
C TYR A 109 -9.57 9.69 -3.37
N SER A 110 -9.06 8.79 -2.54
CA SER A 110 -8.80 7.39 -2.87
C SER A 110 -8.66 6.64 -1.55
N ALA A 111 -9.78 6.17 -1.00
CA ALA A 111 -9.77 5.47 0.27
C ALA A 111 -9.43 4.00 0.11
N ASP A 112 -8.62 3.47 1.04
CA ASP A 112 -8.38 2.02 1.17
C ASP A 112 -9.23 1.44 2.30
N TYR A 113 -9.63 2.29 3.24
CA TYR A 113 -10.58 1.98 4.28
C TYR A 113 -11.34 3.24 4.70
N PHE A 114 -12.57 3.04 5.14
CA PHE A 114 -13.45 4.10 5.60
C PHE A 114 -14.55 3.55 6.50
N GLY A 115 -15.15 4.45 7.27
CA GLY A 115 -16.41 4.21 7.97
C GLY A 115 -17.50 5.14 7.47
N VAL A 116 -18.75 4.72 7.59
CA VAL A 116 -19.93 5.53 7.27
C VAL A 116 -21.00 5.38 8.35
N ASN A 117 -21.77 6.44 8.56
CA ASN A 117 -22.95 6.44 9.43
C ASN A 117 -24.04 7.34 8.79
N PRO A 118 -25.23 6.80 8.46
CA PRO A 118 -25.66 5.40 8.64
C PRO A 118 -24.94 4.43 7.69
N GLY A 119 -24.92 3.14 8.03
CA GLY A 119 -24.19 2.11 7.28
C GLY A 119 -24.60 2.01 5.82
N ASN A 120 -25.89 2.16 5.54
CA ASN A 120 -26.49 2.02 4.22
C ASN A 120 -26.40 3.27 3.33
N ILE A 121 -25.71 4.34 3.77
CA ILE A 121 -25.61 5.58 2.98
C ILE A 121 -24.98 5.36 1.60
N ILE A 122 -24.10 4.37 1.49
CA ILE A 122 -23.42 4.03 0.23
C ILE A 122 -24.42 3.61 -0.85
N SER A 123 -25.58 3.06 -0.47
CA SER A 123 -26.65 2.69 -1.40
C SER A 123 -27.35 3.89 -2.04
N MET A 124 -27.07 5.11 -1.59
CA MET A 124 -27.60 6.34 -2.19
C MET A 124 -26.78 6.84 -3.38
N LEU A 125 -25.62 6.25 -3.67
CA LEU A 125 -24.77 6.60 -4.80
C LEU A 125 -25.33 6.04 -6.11
N ASP A 126 -25.44 6.89 -7.13
CA ASP A 126 -25.95 6.54 -8.47
C ASP A 126 -25.10 7.23 -9.56
N PRO A 127 -24.43 6.48 -10.47
CA PRO A 127 -24.45 5.02 -10.62
C PRO A 127 -23.79 4.30 -9.45
N ARG A 128 -24.09 3.01 -9.31
CA ARG A 128 -23.45 2.16 -8.30
C ARG A 128 -21.92 2.27 -8.38
N PRO A 129 -21.22 2.35 -7.24
CA PRO A 129 -19.77 2.46 -7.22
C PRO A 129 -19.10 1.25 -7.86
N VAL A 130 -18.17 1.51 -8.79
CA VAL A 130 -17.38 0.44 -9.40
C VAL A 130 -16.28 -0.03 -8.43
N SER A 131 -15.71 0.91 -7.68
CA SER A 131 -14.65 0.70 -6.70
C SER A 131 -14.99 1.39 -5.37
N ASP A 132 -14.38 0.90 -4.31
CA ASP A 132 -14.33 1.46 -2.96
C ASP A 132 -13.56 2.79 -2.87
N ASN A 133 -12.53 3.00 -3.70
CA ASN A 133 -11.63 4.14 -3.57
C ASN A 133 -12.33 5.50 -3.71
N GLU A 134 -13.36 5.58 -4.55
CA GLU A 134 -14.11 6.81 -4.83
C GLU A 134 -15.18 7.16 -3.78
N ILE A 135 -15.50 6.24 -2.87
CA ILE A 135 -16.68 6.33 -2.01
C ILE A 135 -16.73 7.63 -1.18
N PRO A 136 -15.68 8.03 -0.44
CA PRO A 136 -15.78 9.23 0.39
C PRO A 136 -16.01 10.50 -0.44
N LYS A 137 -15.25 10.65 -1.53
CA LYS A 137 -15.40 11.77 -2.46
C LYS A 137 -16.83 11.83 -3.02
N ARG A 138 -17.34 10.71 -3.53
CA ARG A 138 -18.69 10.64 -4.10
C ARG A 138 -19.77 10.94 -3.07
N LEU A 139 -19.68 10.40 -1.85
CA LEU A 139 -20.60 10.70 -0.77
C LEU A 139 -20.63 12.20 -0.41
N SER A 140 -19.47 12.86 -0.46
CA SER A 140 -19.39 14.31 -0.28
C SER A 140 -20.08 15.08 -1.41
N GLU A 141 -19.82 14.71 -2.66
CA GLU A 141 -20.25 15.44 -3.86
C GLU A 141 -21.73 15.20 -4.19
N GLU A 142 -22.21 13.96 -4.08
CA GLU A 142 -23.56 13.53 -4.51
C GLU A 142 -24.59 13.63 -3.36
N ASN A 143 -24.18 13.36 -2.11
CA ASN A 143 -25.09 13.23 -0.98
C ASN A 143 -24.86 14.24 0.14
N LYS A 144 -23.91 15.17 -0.02
CA LYS A 144 -23.53 16.18 0.99
C LYS A 144 -23.16 15.54 2.34
N THR A 145 -22.61 14.33 2.29
CA THR A 145 -22.11 13.62 3.46
C THR A 145 -20.91 14.38 4.00
N GLU A 146 -20.86 14.57 5.31
CA GLU A 146 -19.66 15.13 5.94
C GLU A 146 -18.53 14.12 5.83
N VAL A 147 -17.41 14.50 5.21
CA VAL A 147 -16.25 13.62 5.11
C VAL A 147 -15.15 14.12 6.03
N VAL A 148 -14.80 13.28 7.00
CA VAL A 148 -13.69 13.50 7.93
C VAL A 148 -12.50 12.69 7.45
N GLU A 149 -11.42 13.38 7.08
CA GLU A 149 -10.16 12.71 6.80
C GLU A 149 -9.44 12.37 8.10
N LEU A 150 -9.10 11.09 8.26
CA LEU A 150 -8.33 10.60 9.41
C LEU A 150 -6.87 11.08 9.32
N ALA A 151 -6.22 11.18 10.49
CA ALA A 151 -4.82 11.57 10.53
C ALA A 151 -3.95 10.60 9.70
N ARG A 152 -3.20 11.16 8.75
CA ARG A 152 -2.27 10.38 7.92
C ARG A 152 -1.00 10.10 8.71
N SER A 153 -0.62 8.83 8.72
CA SER A 153 0.62 8.30 9.28
C SER A 153 1.08 7.13 8.41
N SER A 154 2.33 6.70 8.56
CA SER A 154 2.79 5.47 7.90
C SER A 154 1.84 4.30 8.21
N ARG A 155 1.39 4.17 9.46
CA ARG A 155 0.44 3.16 9.91
C ARG A 155 -0.92 3.20 9.19
N SER A 156 -1.52 4.38 9.05
CA SER A 156 -2.84 4.56 8.42
C SER A 156 -2.81 4.60 6.90
N GLN A 157 -1.63 4.58 6.29
CA GLN A 157 -1.44 4.72 4.84
C GLN A 157 -0.63 3.58 4.23
N PHE A 158 -0.14 2.63 5.04
CA PHE A 158 0.57 1.47 4.51
C PHE A 158 -0.44 0.46 3.97
N ASN A 159 -0.20 -0.01 2.75
CA ASN A 159 -1.01 -1.03 2.09
C ASN A 159 -0.10 -2.10 1.50
N ILE A 160 -0.64 -3.31 1.37
CA ILE A 160 0.00 -4.44 0.71
C ILE A 160 -0.57 -4.52 -0.71
N ASP A 161 0.05 -3.82 -1.66
CA ASP A 161 -0.37 -3.77 -3.07
C ASP A 161 0.51 -4.66 -3.95
N VAL A 162 1.81 -4.68 -3.65
CA VAL A 162 2.84 -5.41 -4.39
C VAL A 162 3.77 -6.17 -3.45
N THR A 163 4.56 -7.10 -3.99
CA THR A 163 5.51 -7.90 -3.20
C THR A 163 6.57 -7.06 -2.48
N ALA A 164 6.94 -5.88 -2.98
CA ALA A 164 7.85 -4.97 -2.29
C ALA A 164 7.30 -4.42 -0.95
N ASP A 165 5.98 -4.41 -0.78
CA ASP A 165 5.35 -3.97 0.46
C ASP A 165 5.51 -5.04 1.56
N LEU A 166 5.45 -6.31 1.16
CA LEU A 166 5.76 -7.44 2.04
C LEU A 166 7.22 -7.44 2.49
N VAL A 167 8.14 -7.03 1.60
CA VAL A 167 9.56 -6.83 1.94
C VAL A 167 9.73 -5.73 2.99
N THR A 168 8.99 -4.62 2.84
CA THR A 168 9.00 -3.53 3.82
C THR A 168 8.49 -4.04 5.18
N LEU A 169 7.35 -4.73 5.20
CA LEU A 169 6.80 -5.32 6.43
C LEU A 169 7.75 -6.32 7.10
N PHE A 170 8.49 -7.10 6.32
CA PHE A 170 9.49 -8.01 6.86
C PHE A 170 10.62 -7.25 7.58
N LEU A 171 11.04 -6.09 7.06
CA LEU A 171 12.07 -5.24 7.66
C LEU A 171 11.60 -4.45 8.88
N THR A 172 10.39 -3.92 8.82
CA THR A 172 9.86 -2.90 9.77
C THR A 172 8.94 -3.51 10.83
N GLU A 173 8.89 -4.85 10.90
CA GLU A 173 8.02 -5.66 11.75
C GLU A 173 6.54 -5.66 11.32
N ALA A 174 6.12 -6.78 10.71
CA ALA A 174 4.71 -7.05 10.46
C ALA A 174 3.92 -7.12 11.78
N LYS A 175 2.82 -6.37 11.83
CA LYS A 175 1.81 -6.51 12.89
C LYS A 175 0.84 -7.61 12.48
N GLY A 176 0.56 -8.52 13.42
CA GLY A 176 -0.30 -9.68 13.21
C GLY A 176 0.47 -11.02 13.10
N PRO A 177 0.03 -12.07 13.82
CA PRO A 177 0.72 -13.36 13.83
C PRO A 177 0.68 -14.09 12.48
N ARG A 178 -0.37 -13.92 11.66
CA ARG A 178 -0.54 -14.66 10.40
C ARG A 178 0.34 -14.06 9.31
N VAL A 179 0.37 -12.75 9.15
CA VAL A 179 1.29 -12.07 8.21
C VAL A 179 2.73 -12.38 8.59
N ARG A 180 3.06 -12.35 9.88
CA ARG A 180 4.41 -12.71 10.35
C ARG A 180 4.78 -14.15 9.98
N SER A 181 3.90 -15.11 10.25
CA SER A 181 4.12 -16.51 9.89
C SER A 181 4.29 -16.70 8.37
N PHE A 182 3.47 -16.02 7.57
CA PHE A 182 3.60 -16.01 6.12
C PHE A 182 4.97 -15.48 5.68
N LEU A 183 5.40 -14.33 6.19
CA LEU A 183 6.67 -13.73 5.81
C LEU A 183 7.86 -14.59 6.23
N GLN A 184 7.83 -15.19 7.43
CA GLN A 184 8.88 -16.09 7.90
C GLN A 184 9.00 -17.34 7.02
N SER A 185 7.87 -17.96 6.68
CA SER A 185 7.81 -19.17 5.84
C SER A 185 8.31 -18.93 4.41
N HIS A 186 8.31 -17.68 3.96
CA HIS A 186 8.73 -17.27 2.62
C HIS A 186 9.99 -16.38 2.63
N SER A 187 10.71 -16.33 3.75
CA SER A 187 11.86 -15.42 3.94
C SER A 187 12.92 -15.49 2.84
N GLN A 188 13.18 -16.68 2.29
CA GLN A 188 14.11 -16.87 1.18
C GLN A 188 13.70 -16.12 -0.09
N LEU A 189 12.40 -15.97 -0.36
CA LEU A 189 11.90 -15.22 -1.53
C LEU A 189 12.18 -13.73 -1.43
N PHE A 190 12.32 -13.21 -0.21
CA PHE A 190 12.50 -11.78 0.04
C PHE A 190 13.96 -11.37 0.19
N GLU A 191 14.90 -12.31 0.34
CA GLU A 191 16.26 -12.06 0.80
C GLU A 191 16.96 -10.91 0.05
N ARG A 192 16.94 -10.96 -1.30
CA ARG A 192 17.59 -9.94 -2.13
C ARG A 192 16.91 -8.57 -1.98
N ALA A 193 15.58 -8.53 -2.10
CA ALA A 193 14.84 -7.28 -1.96
C ALA A 193 14.97 -6.66 -0.56
N VAL A 194 15.01 -7.49 0.49
CA VAL A 194 15.28 -7.08 1.88
C VAL A 194 16.66 -6.45 1.98
N GLN A 195 17.69 -7.07 1.40
CA GLN A 195 19.04 -6.50 1.37
C GLN A 195 19.06 -5.14 0.65
N CYS A 196 18.40 -5.03 -0.50
CA CYS A 196 18.32 -3.78 -1.26
C CYS A 196 17.60 -2.66 -0.50
N GLN A 197 16.40 -2.93 0.04
CA GLN A 197 15.65 -1.94 0.84
C GLN A 197 16.41 -1.54 2.10
N TRP A 198 17.00 -2.50 2.80
CA TRP A 198 17.76 -2.22 4.02
C TRP A 198 19.01 -1.38 3.74
N ALA A 199 19.80 -1.77 2.73
CA ALA A 199 21.00 -1.03 2.34
C ALA A 199 20.64 0.41 1.96
N ALA A 200 19.58 0.63 1.16
CA ALA A 200 19.12 1.97 0.83
C ALA A 200 18.63 2.75 2.06
N ALA A 201 17.91 2.10 2.99
CA ALA A 201 17.41 2.73 4.21
C ALA A 201 18.53 3.24 5.12
N GLN A 202 19.69 2.58 5.16
CA GLN A 202 20.85 3.08 5.92
C GLN A 202 21.35 4.45 5.43
N HIS A 203 21.12 4.79 4.16
CA HIS A 203 21.49 6.10 3.64
C HIS A 203 20.52 7.21 4.09
N LEU A 204 19.32 6.91 4.59
CA LEU A 204 18.40 7.93 5.12
C LEU A 204 18.91 8.56 6.41
N ILE A 205 19.70 7.81 7.19
CA ILE A 205 20.27 8.24 8.48
C ILE A 205 21.73 8.69 8.37
N ASN A 206 22.28 8.74 7.15
CA ASN A 206 23.64 9.21 6.90
C ASN A 206 23.65 10.65 6.35
N LYS A 207 24.15 11.59 7.15
CA LYS A 207 24.24 13.02 6.81
C LYS A 207 25.06 13.36 5.56
N GLU A 208 25.98 12.49 5.17
CA GLU A 208 26.82 12.71 3.99
C GLU A 208 26.16 12.19 2.71
N SER A 209 25.14 11.35 2.83
CA SER A 209 24.44 10.76 1.69
C SER A 209 23.52 11.74 0.97
N GLN A 210 23.37 11.55 -0.33
CA GLN A 210 22.27 12.03 -1.15
C GLN A 210 21.34 10.86 -1.51
N VAL A 211 20.07 10.92 -1.15
CA VAL A 211 19.09 9.86 -1.44
C VAL A 211 18.08 10.35 -2.47
N LEU A 212 17.90 9.57 -3.55
CA LEU A 212 16.84 9.81 -4.52
C LEU A 212 15.56 9.07 -4.12
N VAL A 213 14.44 9.79 -4.13
CA VAL A 213 13.09 9.22 -4.05
C VAL A 213 12.36 9.55 -5.35
N TYR A 214 11.96 8.52 -6.10
CA TYR A 214 11.42 8.67 -7.45
C TYR A 214 10.07 7.96 -7.62
N GLY A 215 9.15 8.64 -8.30
CA GLY A 215 7.89 8.09 -8.80
C GLY A 215 6.68 8.75 -8.15
N ARG A 216 5.63 7.98 -7.80
CA ARG A 216 4.34 8.54 -7.35
C ARG A 216 4.35 9.02 -5.90
N THR A 217 5.37 9.75 -5.46
CA THR A 217 5.47 10.28 -4.09
C THR A 217 4.58 11.51 -3.87
N SER A 218 4.46 12.02 -2.65
CA SER A 218 3.63 13.19 -2.32
C SER A 218 4.41 14.27 -1.55
N SER A 219 3.88 15.49 -1.52
CA SER A 219 4.45 16.58 -0.70
C SER A 219 4.50 16.24 0.79
N ARG A 220 3.60 15.37 1.28
CA ARG A 220 3.63 14.86 2.66
C ARG A 220 4.90 14.06 2.94
N ILE A 221 5.27 13.17 2.01
CA ILE A 221 6.49 12.37 2.13
C ILE A 221 7.73 13.25 2.05
N TRP A 222 7.72 14.24 1.16
CA TRP A 222 8.81 15.21 1.12
C TRP A 222 8.96 15.91 2.47
N LYS A 223 7.88 16.47 3.01
CA LYS A 223 7.90 17.12 4.32
C LYS A 223 8.43 16.19 5.42
N TYR A 224 8.02 14.93 5.44
CA TYR A 224 8.51 13.94 6.39
C TYR A 224 10.02 13.72 6.24
N LEU A 225 10.52 13.48 5.03
CA LEU A 225 11.94 13.20 4.84
C LEU A 225 12.83 14.40 5.17
N GLU A 226 12.37 15.63 4.92
CA GLU A 226 13.11 16.84 5.31
C GLU A 226 13.25 16.98 6.84
N THR A 227 12.31 16.44 7.63
CA THR A 227 12.33 16.58 9.09
C THR A 227 12.86 15.35 9.82
N GLU A 228 12.63 14.16 9.27
CA GLU A 228 12.89 12.88 9.95
C GLU A 228 14.07 12.10 9.37
N SER A 229 14.66 12.50 8.24
CA SER A 229 15.88 11.90 7.71
C SER A 229 17.10 12.78 8.01
N ALA A 230 18.29 12.17 8.07
CA ALA A 230 19.54 12.91 8.24
C ALA A 230 20.20 13.30 6.92
N SER A 231 19.82 12.65 5.81
CA SER A 231 20.49 12.77 4.52
C SER A 231 19.92 13.90 3.66
N LYS A 232 20.63 14.23 2.57
CA LYS A 232 20.14 15.16 1.56
C LYS A 232 19.15 14.43 0.65
N ILE A 233 17.94 14.96 0.53
CA ILE A 233 16.89 14.29 -0.23
C ILE A 233 16.73 14.93 -1.61
N ARG A 234 16.74 14.11 -2.64
CA ARG A 234 16.34 14.47 -4.01
C ARG A 234 15.02 13.78 -4.29
N ILE A 235 14.01 14.54 -4.72
CA ILE A 235 12.70 13.99 -5.05
C ILE A 235 12.34 14.30 -6.49
N ILE A 236 11.90 13.27 -7.21
CA ILE A 236 11.25 13.39 -8.52
C ILE A 236 9.88 12.76 -8.39
N GLY A 237 8.87 13.61 -8.17
CA GLY A 237 7.47 13.20 -8.04
C GLY A 237 6.74 13.36 -9.38
N GLU A 238 6.29 12.26 -9.96
CA GLU A 238 5.55 12.25 -11.23
C GLU A 238 4.46 11.18 -11.24
N GLU A 239 3.55 11.28 -12.21
CA GLU A 239 2.49 10.28 -12.47
C GLU A 239 1.58 9.97 -11.25
N ARG A 240 1.45 10.91 -10.31
CA ARG A 240 0.40 10.84 -9.29
C ARG A 240 -0.96 10.85 -9.98
N GLY A 241 -1.77 9.81 -9.76
CA GLY A 241 -3.05 9.63 -10.42
C GLY A 241 -3.02 8.75 -11.67
N LEU A 242 -1.88 8.13 -11.99
CA LEU A 242 -1.75 7.19 -13.11
C LEU A 242 -2.83 6.10 -13.10
N GLY A 243 -3.15 5.54 -11.92
CA GLY A 243 -4.17 4.49 -11.79
C GLY A 243 -5.60 4.97 -12.09
N THR A 244 -5.84 6.27 -12.01
CA THR A 244 -7.14 6.92 -12.28
C THR A 244 -7.09 7.78 -13.54
N ALA A 245 -6.05 7.64 -14.36
CA ALA A 245 -5.89 8.44 -15.56
C ALA A 245 -6.97 8.08 -16.58
N PRO A 246 -7.45 9.06 -17.38
CA PRO A 246 -8.50 8.80 -18.37
C PRO A 246 -8.00 7.87 -19.48
N PRO A 247 -8.91 7.17 -20.18
CA PRO A 247 -8.57 6.38 -21.36
C PRO A 247 -7.77 7.20 -22.38
N GLY A 248 -6.69 6.64 -22.91
CA GLY A 248 -5.81 7.30 -23.87
C GLY A 248 -4.75 8.22 -23.25
N TYR A 249 -4.70 8.35 -21.91
CA TYR A 249 -3.58 9.00 -21.24
C TYR A 249 -2.26 8.27 -21.53
N HIS A 250 -1.19 9.05 -21.73
CA HIS A 250 0.15 8.53 -22.00
C HIS A 250 1.08 9.00 -20.89
N PRO A 251 1.47 8.10 -19.96
CA PRO A 251 2.37 8.46 -18.88
C PRO A 251 3.71 8.90 -19.43
N TYR A 252 4.36 9.83 -18.75
CA TYR A 252 5.72 10.25 -19.06
C TYR A 252 6.62 10.04 -17.85
N SER A 253 7.69 9.27 -18.04
CA SER A 253 8.64 8.96 -16.98
C SER A 253 9.98 9.62 -17.24
N THR A 254 10.41 10.52 -16.37
CA THR A 254 11.70 11.22 -16.54
C THR A 254 12.87 10.23 -16.49
N LEU A 255 12.86 9.31 -15.52
CA LEU A 255 13.89 8.26 -15.47
C LEU A 255 13.73 7.25 -16.61
N GLY A 256 12.49 6.94 -17.00
CA GLY A 256 12.21 6.10 -18.16
C GLY A 256 12.81 6.69 -19.44
N ASP A 257 12.72 7.99 -19.65
CA ASP A 257 13.31 8.67 -20.83
C ASP A 257 14.83 8.60 -20.82
N LEU A 258 15.47 8.81 -19.67
CA LEU A 258 16.92 8.63 -19.50
C LEU A 258 17.36 7.17 -19.73
N ILE A 259 16.61 6.21 -19.19
CA ILE A 259 16.83 4.77 -19.41
C ILE A 259 16.71 4.44 -20.90
N LYS A 260 15.72 5.01 -21.59
CA LYS A 260 15.53 4.83 -23.03
C LYS A 260 16.66 5.44 -23.85
N SER A 261 17.19 6.60 -23.45
CA SER A 261 18.24 7.28 -24.19
C SER A 261 19.62 6.64 -24.02
N GLU A 262 19.96 6.17 -22.82
CA GLU A 262 21.31 5.69 -22.49
C GLU A 262 21.39 4.16 -22.39
N GLY A 263 20.26 3.47 -22.23
CA GLY A 263 20.18 2.06 -21.90
C GLY A 263 20.22 1.82 -20.39
N ALA A 264 19.41 0.87 -19.92
CA ALA A 264 19.21 0.64 -18.48
C ALA A 264 20.50 0.30 -17.73
N GLU A 265 21.38 -0.52 -18.32
CA GLU A 265 22.65 -0.89 -17.69
C GLU A 265 23.53 0.34 -17.43
N ILE A 266 23.71 1.21 -18.43
CA ILE A 266 24.50 2.44 -18.29
C ILE A 266 23.83 3.38 -17.29
N PHE A 267 22.52 3.56 -17.38
CA PHE A 267 21.78 4.43 -16.49
C PHE A 267 21.97 4.02 -15.01
N PHE A 268 21.75 2.76 -14.66
CA PHE A 268 21.82 2.32 -13.27
C PHE A 268 23.26 2.14 -12.74
N THR A 269 24.24 1.83 -13.61
CA THR A 269 25.63 1.61 -13.16
C THR A 269 26.50 2.86 -13.19
N ARG A 270 26.12 3.87 -13.99
CA ARG A 270 26.94 5.08 -14.18
C ARG A 270 26.16 6.37 -13.95
N THR A 271 25.01 6.55 -14.59
CA THR A 271 24.30 7.84 -14.59
C THR A 271 23.64 8.13 -13.25
N LEU A 272 22.86 7.19 -12.72
CA LEU A 272 22.17 7.32 -11.44
C LEU A 272 23.15 7.54 -10.25
N PRO A 273 24.29 6.83 -10.16
CA PRO A 273 25.33 7.11 -9.15
C PRO A 273 25.93 8.53 -9.17
N LEU A 274 25.79 9.28 -10.27
CA LEU A 274 26.20 10.70 -10.29
C LEU A 274 25.19 11.61 -9.56
N MET A 275 23.98 11.12 -9.31
CA MET A 275 22.85 11.89 -8.77
C MET A 275 22.57 11.61 -7.30
N CYS A 276 22.92 10.42 -6.81
CA CYS A 276 22.64 9.96 -5.46
C CYS A 276 23.55 8.79 -5.03
N ASP A 277 23.60 8.56 -3.72
CA ASP A 277 24.29 7.45 -3.07
C ASP A 277 23.36 6.26 -2.77
N ALA A 278 22.05 6.47 -2.84
CA ALA A 278 21.01 5.44 -2.74
C ALA A 278 19.72 5.91 -3.44
N ALA A 279 18.87 4.97 -3.84
CA ALA A 279 17.60 5.31 -4.48
C ALA A 279 16.42 4.45 -4.00
N PHE A 280 15.25 5.08 -3.90
CA PHE A 280 13.94 4.44 -3.73
C PHE A 280 13.10 4.74 -4.98
N ILE A 281 12.79 3.70 -5.75
CA ILE A 281 12.19 3.81 -7.07
C ILE A 281 10.84 3.10 -7.07
N ASP A 282 9.77 3.87 -7.22
CA ASP A 282 8.48 3.33 -7.68
C ASP A 282 8.61 3.01 -9.17
N LEU A 283 8.60 1.72 -9.50
CA LEU A 283 8.90 1.24 -10.84
C LEU A 283 7.73 1.47 -11.81
N ILE A 284 6.53 1.68 -11.30
CA ILE A 284 5.31 1.69 -12.12
C ILE A 284 5.30 2.81 -13.17
N PRO A 285 5.66 4.07 -12.88
CA PRO A 285 5.76 5.11 -13.92
C PRO A 285 6.76 4.75 -15.04
N ILE A 286 7.92 4.18 -14.69
CA ILE A 286 8.95 3.77 -15.66
C ILE A 286 8.38 2.70 -16.61
N LEU A 287 7.72 1.68 -16.06
CA LEU A 287 7.15 0.60 -16.87
C LEU A 287 5.96 1.09 -17.68
N ALA A 288 5.11 1.94 -17.13
CA ALA A 288 3.97 2.47 -17.87
C ALA A 288 4.44 3.31 -19.09
N TYR A 289 5.57 4.00 -18.98
CA TYR A 289 6.19 4.74 -20.09
C TYR A 289 6.92 3.82 -21.10
N LEU A 290 7.72 2.86 -20.63
CA LEU A 290 8.60 2.06 -21.49
C LEU A 290 7.98 0.75 -21.98
N TYR A 291 7.33 0.03 -21.08
CA TYR A 291 6.91 -1.37 -21.23
C TYR A 291 5.50 -1.59 -20.64
N PRO A 292 4.46 -0.92 -21.17
CA PRO A 292 3.10 -0.98 -20.63
C PRO A 292 2.48 -2.39 -20.72
N ASP A 293 3.08 -3.28 -21.50
CA ASP A 293 2.72 -4.69 -21.69
C ASP A 293 3.31 -5.64 -20.64
N THR A 294 4.09 -5.14 -19.68
CA THR A 294 4.59 -5.97 -18.57
C THR A 294 3.46 -6.66 -17.80
N THR A 295 3.61 -7.95 -17.53
CA THR A 295 2.61 -8.73 -16.78
C THR A 295 2.67 -8.45 -15.28
N GLN A 296 1.65 -8.88 -14.55
CA GLN A 296 1.66 -8.76 -13.09
C GLN A 296 2.73 -9.65 -12.47
N GLU A 297 2.93 -10.85 -13.02
CA GLU A 297 3.92 -11.83 -12.59
C GLU A 297 5.34 -11.26 -12.74
N ASP A 298 5.63 -10.66 -13.90
CA ASP A 298 6.93 -10.03 -14.18
C ASP A 298 7.21 -8.87 -13.23
N ARG A 299 6.19 -8.05 -12.93
CA ARG A 299 6.32 -6.96 -11.94
C ARG A 299 6.60 -7.50 -10.54
N HIS A 300 5.91 -8.55 -10.10
CA HIS A 300 6.16 -9.16 -8.79
C HIS A 300 7.57 -9.75 -8.68
N ALA A 301 8.07 -10.39 -9.73
CA ALA A 301 9.46 -10.87 -9.80
C ALA A 301 10.46 -9.70 -9.72
N ALA A 302 10.20 -8.61 -10.45
CA ALA A 302 11.01 -7.39 -10.40
C ALA A 302 11.06 -6.75 -9.00
N PHE A 303 9.93 -6.67 -8.29
CA PHE A 303 9.88 -6.18 -6.91
C PHE A 303 10.61 -7.08 -5.91
N LEU A 304 10.74 -8.37 -6.21
CA LEU A 304 11.56 -9.32 -5.44
C LEU A 304 13.03 -9.31 -5.86
N MET A 305 13.40 -8.52 -6.88
CA MET A 305 14.73 -8.47 -7.48
C MET A 305 15.17 -9.80 -8.12
N ASP A 306 14.22 -10.67 -8.47
CA ASP A 306 14.46 -11.97 -9.10
C ASP A 306 14.49 -11.82 -10.63
N GLU A 307 15.67 -11.53 -11.14
CA GLU A 307 15.92 -11.38 -12.59
C GLU A 307 15.55 -12.65 -13.38
N SER A 308 15.73 -13.83 -12.78
CA SER A 308 15.56 -15.12 -13.45
C SER A 308 14.09 -15.44 -13.74
N ALA A 309 13.18 -14.93 -12.91
CA ALA A 309 11.74 -15.13 -13.04
C ALA A 309 11.04 -14.13 -13.97
N ILE A 310 11.73 -13.09 -14.46
CA ILE A 310 11.14 -12.05 -15.32
C ILE A 310 11.13 -12.50 -16.77
N GLY A 311 9.97 -12.74 -17.36
CA GLY A 311 9.80 -13.09 -18.78
C GLY A 311 10.07 -11.92 -19.74
N HIS A 312 9.57 -10.72 -19.44
CA HIS A 312 9.71 -9.56 -20.30
C HIS A 312 11.16 -9.04 -20.37
N SER A 313 11.75 -9.05 -21.58
CA SER A 313 13.17 -8.72 -21.80
C SER A 313 13.57 -7.30 -21.35
N GLY A 314 12.77 -6.28 -21.68
CA GLY A 314 13.03 -4.89 -21.28
C GLY A 314 13.09 -4.69 -19.75
N LEU A 315 12.08 -5.18 -19.02
CA LEU A 315 12.08 -5.21 -17.57
C LEU A 315 13.25 -6.02 -16.99
N ARG A 316 13.59 -7.17 -17.57
CA ARG A 316 14.75 -7.96 -17.13
C ARG A 316 16.04 -7.15 -17.23
N THR A 317 16.26 -6.43 -18.33
CA THR A 317 17.42 -5.54 -18.50
C THR A 317 17.43 -4.41 -17.47
N ILE A 318 16.27 -3.85 -17.12
CA ILE A 318 16.14 -2.87 -16.04
C ILE A 318 16.61 -3.47 -14.71
N ILE A 319 16.05 -4.62 -14.31
CA ILE A 319 16.38 -5.25 -13.03
C ILE A 319 17.84 -5.72 -13.00
N HIS A 320 18.38 -6.17 -14.13
CA HIS A 320 19.80 -6.48 -14.28
C HIS A 320 20.69 -5.25 -13.99
N GLY A 321 20.36 -4.10 -14.61
CA GLY A 321 21.07 -2.85 -14.38
C GLY A 321 20.99 -2.39 -12.92
N ILE A 322 19.81 -2.53 -12.29
CA ILE A 322 19.62 -2.21 -10.87
C ILE A 322 20.47 -3.13 -9.98
N ASN A 323 20.44 -4.45 -10.23
CA ASN A 323 21.22 -5.43 -9.47
C ASN A 323 22.73 -5.25 -9.61
N SER A 324 23.18 -4.67 -10.74
CA SER A 324 24.58 -4.39 -11.05
C SER A 324 25.03 -2.99 -10.61
N SER A 325 24.13 -2.17 -10.06
CA SER A 325 24.45 -0.80 -9.65
C SER A 325 25.45 -0.78 -8.49
N PRO A 326 26.42 0.17 -8.47
CA PRO A 326 27.34 0.32 -7.35
C PRO A 326 26.70 0.95 -6.10
N ILE A 327 25.49 1.51 -6.23
CA ILE A 327 24.72 2.09 -5.12
C ILE A 327 23.52 1.19 -4.78
N PRO A 328 23.04 1.18 -3.52
CA PRO A 328 21.83 0.46 -3.18
C PRO A 328 20.58 1.12 -3.79
N ILE A 329 19.76 0.31 -4.44
CA ILE A 329 18.49 0.73 -5.05
C ILE A 329 17.37 -0.16 -4.53
N ALA A 330 16.42 0.45 -3.83
CA ALA A 330 15.16 -0.15 -3.44
C ALA A 330 14.12 0.05 -4.55
N VAL A 331 13.44 -1.02 -4.96
CA VAL A 331 12.42 -1.00 -6.02
C VAL A 331 11.09 -1.46 -5.45
N GLY A 332 10.00 -0.77 -5.83
CA GLY A 332 8.67 -1.06 -5.33
C GLY A 332 7.57 -0.32 -6.08
N GLY A 333 6.38 -0.28 -5.48
CA GLY A 333 5.25 0.50 -5.97
C GLY A 333 5.12 1.86 -5.26
N HIS A 334 3.91 2.42 -5.30
CA HIS A 334 3.58 3.69 -4.65
C HIS A 334 3.91 3.68 -3.14
N THR A 335 3.58 2.58 -2.45
CA THR A 335 3.82 2.41 -1.02
C THR A 335 5.29 2.58 -0.65
N LEU A 336 6.24 2.06 -1.44
CA LEU A 336 7.67 2.21 -1.16
C LEU A 336 8.09 3.68 -1.06
N VAL A 337 7.64 4.53 -1.99
CA VAL A 337 7.92 5.99 -2.00
C VAL A 337 6.84 6.82 -1.30
N GLY A 338 5.99 6.12 -0.56
CA GLY A 338 4.86 6.59 0.21
C GLY A 338 5.08 6.31 1.70
N SER A 339 4.15 5.61 2.32
CA SER A 339 4.23 5.21 3.74
C SER A 339 5.37 4.23 4.05
N GLY A 340 5.85 3.46 3.06
CA GLY A 340 6.93 2.50 3.21
C GLY A 340 8.28 3.15 3.53
N ILE A 341 8.65 4.25 2.86
CA ILE A 341 9.92 4.93 3.17
C ILE A 341 9.93 5.53 4.57
N GLU A 342 8.77 5.94 5.10
CA GLU A 342 8.66 6.40 6.49
C GLU A 342 8.97 5.27 7.48
N LEU A 343 8.47 4.06 7.22
CA LEU A 343 8.76 2.88 8.03
C LEU A 343 10.22 2.45 7.93
N LEU A 344 10.78 2.48 6.71
CA LEU A 344 12.18 2.14 6.48
C LEU A 344 13.13 3.15 7.15
N ASN A 345 12.80 4.44 7.11
CA ASN A 345 13.53 5.50 7.81
C ASN A 345 13.49 5.27 9.32
N GLN A 346 12.30 5.07 9.90
CA GLN A 346 12.15 4.78 11.32
C GLN A 346 12.96 3.54 11.71
N ARG A 347 12.88 2.48 10.91
CA ARG A 347 13.62 1.24 11.15
C ARG A 347 15.13 1.43 11.11
N ALA A 348 15.63 2.32 10.25
CA ALA A 348 17.04 2.69 10.23
C ALA A 348 17.46 3.42 11.51
N TRP A 349 16.68 4.39 11.98
CA TRP A 349 16.90 5.06 13.28
C TRP A 349 16.87 4.09 14.45
N ASP A 350 15.84 3.25 14.53
CA ASP A 350 15.69 2.20 15.54
C ASP A 350 16.95 1.32 15.65
N SER A 351 17.60 1.05 14.52
CA SER A 351 18.81 0.23 14.50
C SER A 351 20.03 0.90 15.13
N ILE A 352 20.14 2.24 15.06
CA ILE A 352 21.18 3.00 15.77
C ILE A 352 20.92 2.91 17.28
N ASP A 353 19.67 3.00 17.69
CA ASP A 353 19.25 2.94 19.09
C ASP A 353 19.30 1.50 19.67
N GLY A 354 19.71 0.52 18.87
CA GLY A 354 19.77 -0.89 19.26
C GLY A 354 18.38 -1.53 19.41
N ILE A 355 17.32 -0.85 18.97
CA ILE A 355 15.96 -1.38 18.92
C ILE A 355 15.93 -2.42 17.79
N LYS A 356 15.75 -3.67 18.19
CA LYS A 356 15.55 -4.77 17.25
C LYS A 356 14.05 -4.91 16.99
N PRO A 357 13.63 -5.25 15.76
CA PRO A 357 12.27 -5.67 15.49
C PRO A 357 12.00 -6.84 16.44
N ASN A 358 10.89 -6.81 17.17
CA ASN A 358 10.60 -7.88 18.10
C ASN A 358 10.41 -9.17 17.28
N PRO A 359 11.27 -10.20 17.44
CA PRO A 359 11.11 -11.43 16.68
C PRO A 359 9.92 -12.27 17.19
N TYR A 360 9.27 -11.85 18.29
CA TYR A 360 8.41 -12.69 19.14
C TYR A 360 7.13 -12.00 19.59
#